data_AF-T1EJG2-F1
#
_entry.id   AF-T1EJG2-F1
#
_cell.length_a   1.000
_cell.length_b   1.000
_cell.length_c   1.000
_cell.angle_alpha   90.00
_cell.angle_beta   90.00
_cell.angle_gamma   90.00
#
_symmetry.space_group_name_H-M   'P 1'
#
loop_
_entity.id
_entity.type
_entity.pdbx_description
1 polymer ?
#
loop_
_entity_poly.entity_id
_entity_poly.type
_entity_poly.pdbx_seq_one_letter_code
_entity_poly.pdbx_strand_id
1 'polypeptide(L)'
;KHLRILCWFMTDGEILEKAKRVRDTWAKNCDITLFMSSTGNPDFPAIGLNVTSGRDHIANKSRTAWNHVYRYYRNQADFFMKSDPDSYVSIPNLRLFLSGRDPTKPELYGHALHYGFQKWMGNFSGFYSAGQSVVLTRVALVKMVSG
;
A
#
# COMPACT_ATOMS: atom_id res chain seq x y z
N LYS A 1 -22.31 6.02 7.33
CA LYS A 1 -21.38 6.29 6.20
C LYS A 1 -20.56 5.03 5.97
N HIS A 2 -20.60 4.42 4.78
CA HIS A 2 -19.81 3.22 4.49
C HIS A 2 -18.33 3.59 4.34
N LEU A 3 -17.46 2.99 5.15
CA LEU A 3 -16.01 3.19 5.10
C LEU A 3 -15.45 2.41 3.91
N ARG A 4 -14.61 3.03 3.06
CA ARG A 4 -14.03 2.36 1.88
C ARG A 4 -12.52 2.20 2.00
N ILE A 5 -12.04 0.97 1.87
CA ILE A 5 -10.62 0.60 1.94
C ILE A 5 -10.16 0.14 0.56
N LEU A 6 -9.16 0.84 0.02
CA LEU A 6 -8.41 0.38 -1.14
C LEU A 6 -7.17 -0.34 -0.66
N CYS A 7 -6.97 -1.57 -1.12
CA CYS A 7 -5.78 -2.37 -0.90
C CYS A 7 -5.00 -2.47 -2.21
N TRP A 8 -3.70 -2.24 -2.18
CA TRP A 8 -2.84 -2.53 -3.30
C TRP A 8 -1.63 -3.36 -2.90
N PHE A 9 -1.25 -4.26 -3.80
CA PHE A 9 -0.22 -5.27 -3.60
C PHE A 9 0.85 -5.17 -4.68
N MET A 10 2.11 -5.38 -4.34
CA MET A 10 3.15 -5.54 -5.36
C MET A 10 3.08 -6.92 -6.01
N THR A 11 3.35 -6.98 -7.30
CA THR A 11 3.46 -8.23 -8.05
C THR A 11 4.45 -8.08 -9.21
N ASP A 12 5.31 -9.07 -9.43
CA ASP A 12 6.20 -9.22 -10.60
C ASP A 12 6.86 -10.60 -10.56
N GLY A 13 7.15 -11.19 -11.72
CA GLY A 13 7.93 -12.43 -11.82
C GLY A 13 7.56 -13.47 -10.77
N GLU A 14 8.52 -13.82 -9.91
CA GLU A 14 8.37 -14.86 -8.88
C GLU A 14 7.32 -14.56 -7.79
N ILE A 15 7.02 -13.29 -7.48
CA ILE A 15 6.02 -12.95 -6.46
C ILE A 15 4.57 -12.98 -7.00
N LEU A 16 4.37 -13.20 -8.30
CA LEU A 16 3.04 -13.30 -8.92
C LEU A 16 2.20 -14.43 -8.33
N GLU A 17 2.81 -15.59 -8.07
CA GLU A 17 2.10 -16.73 -7.47
C GLU A 17 1.64 -16.44 -6.04
N LYS A 18 2.34 -15.56 -5.31
CA LYS A 18 1.89 -15.10 -4.00
C LYS A 18 0.73 -14.11 -4.15
N ALA A 19 0.81 -13.18 -5.11
CA ALA A 19 -0.26 -12.23 -5.41
C ALA A 19 -1.56 -12.92 -5.83
N LYS A 20 -1.49 -14.01 -6.61
CA LYS A 20 -2.64 -14.86 -6.94
C LYS A 20 -3.32 -15.43 -5.70
N ARG A 21 -2.55 -15.96 -4.74
CA ARG A 21 -3.11 -16.47 -3.47
C ARG A 21 -3.79 -15.37 -2.67
N VAL A 22 -3.21 -14.17 -2.62
CA VAL A 22 -3.82 -13.01 -1.95
C VAL A 22 -5.14 -12.61 -2.62
N ARG A 23 -5.18 -12.54 -3.95
CA ARG A 23 -6.40 -12.30 -4.75
C ARG A 23 -7.52 -13.28 -4.39
N ASP A 24 -7.19 -14.57 -4.36
CA ASP A 24 -8.15 -15.65 -4.20
C ASP A 24 -8.61 -15.84 -2.73
N THR A 25 -7.96 -15.16 -1.79
CA THR A 25 -8.24 -15.29 -0.35
C THR A 25 -8.75 -14.00 0.27
N TRP A 26 -7.89 -13.22 0.93
CA TRP A 26 -8.31 -12.18 1.86
C TRP A 26 -8.48 -10.80 1.21
N ALA A 27 -7.87 -10.57 0.05
CA ALA A 27 -8.00 -9.30 -0.67
C ALA A 27 -9.42 -9.05 -1.19
N LYS A 28 -10.26 -10.09 -1.32
CA LYS A 28 -11.68 -9.95 -1.67
C LYS A 28 -12.51 -9.17 -0.64
N ASN A 29 -11.98 -8.98 0.57
CA ASN A 29 -12.65 -8.22 1.63
C ASN A 29 -12.34 -6.70 1.58
N CYS A 30 -11.40 -6.28 0.73
CA CYS A 30 -11.18 -4.86 0.43
C CYS A 30 -12.28 -4.33 -0.49
N ASP A 31 -12.61 -3.04 -0.40
CA ASP A 31 -13.61 -2.43 -1.30
C ASP A 31 -13.03 -2.25 -2.72
N ILE A 32 -11.72 -1.98 -2.82
CA ILE A 32 -10.98 -1.91 -4.08
C ILE A 32 -9.67 -2.67 -3.91
N THR A 33 -9.34 -3.56 -4.83
CA THR A 33 -8.11 -4.35 -4.82
C THR A 33 -7.32 -4.11 -6.09
N LEU A 34 -6.07 -3.69 -5.95
CA LEU A 34 -5.16 -3.44 -7.07
C LEU A 34 -3.90 -4.28 -6.93
N PHE A 35 -3.38 -4.77 -8.05
CA PHE A 35 -2.08 -5.41 -8.12
C PHE A 35 -1.16 -4.57 -9.01
N MET A 36 0.01 -4.21 -8.49
CA MET A 36 0.92 -3.25 -9.11
C MET A 36 2.20 -3.95 -9.56
N SER A 37 2.49 -3.89 -10.86
CA SER A 37 3.65 -4.54 -11.48
C SER A 37 4.53 -3.58 -12.25
N SER A 38 5.75 -4.02 -12.55
CA SER A 38 6.65 -3.31 -13.47
C SER A 38 6.05 -3.20 -14.88
N THR A 39 5.49 -4.31 -15.38
CA THR A 39 4.86 -4.41 -16.70
C THR A 39 3.48 -5.03 -16.60
N GLY A 40 2.58 -4.68 -17.54
CA GLY A 40 1.24 -5.28 -17.56
C GLY A 40 1.29 -6.79 -17.75
N ASN A 41 0.32 -7.51 -17.19
CA ASN A 41 0.18 -8.95 -17.35
C ASN A 41 -1.20 -9.27 -17.95
N PRO A 42 -1.31 -9.98 -19.09
CA PRO A 42 -2.60 -10.34 -19.66
C PRO A 42 -3.35 -11.42 -18.86
N ASP A 43 -2.64 -12.28 -18.12
CA ASP A 43 -3.18 -13.44 -17.41
C ASP A 43 -3.51 -13.16 -15.94
N PHE A 44 -3.20 -11.96 -15.46
CA PHE A 44 -3.46 -11.53 -14.09
C PHE A 44 -3.76 -10.03 -14.08
N PRO A 45 -4.74 -9.52 -13.29
CA PRO A 45 -5.16 -8.12 -13.33
C PRO A 45 -4.13 -7.17 -12.67
N ALA A 46 -2.88 -7.21 -13.15
CA ALA A 46 -1.80 -6.35 -12.72
C ALA A 46 -1.77 -5.07 -13.56
N ILE A 47 -1.73 -3.94 -12.87
CA ILE A 47 -1.50 -2.62 -13.43
C ILE A 47 0.00 -2.48 -13.68
N GLY A 48 0.38 -2.46 -14.96
CA GLY A 48 1.74 -2.18 -15.38
C GLY A 48 2.10 -0.71 -15.16
N LEU A 49 3.07 -0.45 -14.29
CA LEU A 49 3.51 0.91 -13.93
C LEU A 49 4.59 1.46 -14.88
N ASN A 50 5.07 0.66 -15.83
CA ASN A 50 6.16 1.00 -16.77
C ASN A 50 7.44 1.45 -16.03
N VAL A 51 7.89 0.62 -15.09
CA VAL A 51 9.10 0.86 -14.29
C VAL A 51 10.00 -0.37 -14.31
N THR A 52 11.31 -0.17 -14.15
CA THR A 52 12.29 -1.26 -14.06
C THR A 52 11.94 -2.24 -12.94
N SER A 53 12.01 -3.53 -13.24
CA SER A 53 11.79 -4.62 -12.28
C SER A 53 13.07 -4.91 -11.48
N GLY A 54 12.94 -5.62 -10.36
CA GLY A 54 14.06 -5.96 -9.49
C GLY A 54 13.97 -5.35 -8.09
N ARG A 55 14.73 -5.92 -7.17
CA ARG A 55 14.70 -5.58 -5.73
C ARG A 55 15.17 -4.14 -5.48
N ASP A 56 16.16 -3.69 -6.23
CA ASP A 56 16.72 -2.34 -6.11
C ASP A 56 15.76 -1.24 -6.60
N HIS A 57 14.70 -1.62 -7.34
CA HIS A 57 13.70 -0.71 -7.89
C HIS A 57 12.37 -0.71 -7.14
N ILE A 58 12.27 -1.42 -6.00
CA ILE A 58 11.04 -1.51 -5.19
C ILE A 58 10.57 -0.14 -4.71
N ALA A 59 11.50 0.74 -4.32
CA ALA A 59 11.16 2.09 -3.86
C ALA A 59 10.53 2.92 -4.98
N ASN A 60 11.14 2.93 -6.16
CA ASN A 60 10.60 3.63 -7.33
C ASN A 60 9.21 3.09 -7.72
N LYS A 61 9.06 1.76 -7.76
CA LYS A 61 7.78 1.11 -8.02
C LYS A 61 6.71 1.47 -7.00
N SER A 62 7.06 1.47 -5.70
CA SER A 62 6.14 1.88 -4.63
C SER A 62 5.71 3.33 -4.79
N ARG A 63 6.63 4.24 -5.15
CA ARG A 63 6.31 5.64 -5.42
C ARG A 63 5.35 5.77 -6.62
N THR A 64 5.63 5.07 -7.71
CA THR A 64 4.78 5.08 -8.91
C THR A 64 3.40 4.47 -8.64
N ALA A 65 3.32 3.40 -7.83
CA ALA A 65 2.06 2.81 -7.38
C ALA A 65 1.22 3.80 -6.57
N TRP A 66 1.83 4.49 -5.60
CA TRP A 66 1.14 5.53 -4.84
C TRP A 66 0.66 6.69 -5.70
N ASN A 67 1.46 7.13 -6.68
CA ASN A 67 1.05 8.13 -7.67
C ASN A 67 -0.15 7.66 -8.50
N HIS A 68 -0.17 6.39 -8.91
CA HIS A 68 -1.29 5.79 -9.62
C HIS A 68 -2.56 5.79 -8.75
N VAL A 69 -2.46 5.32 -7.51
CA VAL A 69 -3.56 5.33 -6.53
C VAL A 69 -4.08 6.74 -6.31
N TYR A 70 -3.19 7.72 -6.12
CA TYR A 70 -3.57 9.11 -5.98
C TYR A 70 -4.30 9.62 -7.22
N ARG A 71 -3.75 9.40 -8.41
CA ARG A 71 -4.30 9.94 -9.67
C ARG A 71 -5.70 9.43 -9.97
N TYR A 72 -5.93 8.13 -9.78
CA TYR A 72 -7.16 7.47 -10.23
C TYR A 72 -8.14 7.14 -9.10
N TYR A 73 -7.67 6.91 -7.87
CA TYR A 73 -8.49 6.35 -6.79
C TYR A 73 -8.63 7.23 -5.55
N ARG A 74 -7.95 8.39 -5.44
CA ARG A 74 -7.98 9.24 -4.22
C ARG A 74 -9.38 9.61 -3.72
N ASN A 75 -10.37 9.70 -4.61
CA ASN A 75 -11.76 10.03 -4.28
C ASN A 75 -12.68 8.79 -4.16
N GLN A 76 -12.16 7.61 -4.51
CA GLN A 76 -12.91 6.35 -4.53
C GLN A 76 -12.81 5.58 -3.20
N ALA A 77 -11.86 5.92 -2.34
CA ALA A 77 -11.68 5.31 -1.02
C ALA A 77 -11.41 6.35 0.09
N ASP A 78 -11.53 5.91 1.33
CA ASP A 78 -11.27 6.71 2.53
C ASP A 78 -9.90 6.38 3.13
N PHE A 79 -9.49 5.11 3.03
CA PHE A 79 -8.21 4.59 3.49
C PHE A 79 -7.52 3.77 2.40
N PHE A 80 -6.20 3.85 2.35
CA PHE A 80 -5.38 3.26 1.31
C PHE A 80 -4.27 2.41 1.93
N MET A 81 -4.31 1.11 1.72
CA MET A 81 -3.34 0.17 2.27
C MET A 81 -2.41 -0.35 1.18
N LYS A 82 -1.10 -0.27 1.44
CA LYS A 82 -0.09 -1.09 0.77
C LYS A 82 0.15 -2.34 1.60
N SER A 83 0.25 -3.50 0.96
CA SER A 83 0.70 -4.75 1.58
C SER A 83 1.54 -5.57 0.61
N ASP A 84 2.52 -6.34 1.11
CA ASP A 84 3.30 -7.26 0.29
C ASP A 84 2.54 -8.60 0.15
N PRO A 85 2.70 -9.31 -0.98
CA PRO A 85 1.89 -10.51 -1.26
C PRO A 85 2.23 -11.73 -0.40
N ASP A 86 3.26 -11.67 0.45
CA ASP A 86 3.58 -12.66 1.49
C ASP A 86 3.06 -12.30 2.88
N SER A 87 2.25 -11.25 3.00
CA SER A 87 1.58 -10.85 4.25
C SER A 87 0.10 -11.25 4.27
N TYR A 88 -0.48 -11.27 5.48
CA TYR A 88 -1.92 -11.45 5.70
C TYR A 88 -2.45 -10.32 6.57
N VAL A 89 -3.55 -9.69 6.14
CA VAL A 89 -4.28 -8.70 6.93
C VAL A 89 -5.74 -9.10 7.02
N SER A 90 -6.26 -9.19 8.25
CA SER A 90 -7.71 -9.30 8.48
C SER A 90 -8.39 -7.97 8.16
N ILE A 91 -8.94 -7.84 6.95
CA ILE A 91 -9.67 -6.63 6.53
C ILE A 91 -10.88 -6.32 7.43
N PRO A 92 -11.66 -7.30 7.93
CA PRO A 92 -12.72 -7.02 8.90
C PRO A 92 -12.18 -6.34 10.18
N ASN A 93 -11.06 -6.82 10.72
CA ASN A 93 -10.45 -6.22 11.91
C ASN A 93 -9.88 -4.83 11.60
N LEU A 94 -9.26 -4.66 10.43
CA LEU A 94 -8.80 -3.35 9.97
C LEU A 94 -9.96 -2.36 9.86
N ARG A 95 -11.11 -2.79 9.32
CA ARG A 95 -12.31 -1.97 9.21
C ARG A 95 -12.84 -1.52 10.56
N LEU A 96 -12.84 -2.42 11.55
CA LEU A 96 -13.18 -2.08 12.94
C LEU A 96 -12.19 -1.06 13.54
N PHE A 97 -10.89 -1.23 13.32
CA PHE A 97 -9.89 -0.27 13.78
C PHE A 97 -10.07 1.13 13.15
N LEU A 98 -10.40 1.18 11.86
CA LEU A 98 -10.55 2.42 11.11
C LEU A 98 -11.90 3.11 11.31
N SER A 99 -12.92 2.43 11.86
CA SER A 99 -14.27 3.00 12.00
C SER A 99 -14.34 4.23 12.91
N GLY A 100 -13.38 4.37 13.83
CA GLY A 100 -13.23 5.54 14.71
C GLY A 100 -12.23 6.59 14.20
N ARG A 101 -11.70 6.45 12.98
CA ARG A 101 -10.65 7.33 12.42
C ARG A 101 -11.21 8.30 11.40
N ASP A 102 -10.62 9.49 11.34
CA ASP A 102 -11.02 10.53 10.39
C ASP A 102 -10.11 10.50 9.15
N PRO A 103 -10.63 10.12 7.95
CA PRO A 103 -9.82 10.06 6.74
C PRO A 103 -9.35 11.43 6.22
N THR A 104 -9.83 12.53 6.82
CA THR A 104 -9.42 13.90 6.50
C THR A 104 -8.23 14.38 7.32
N LYS A 105 -7.83 13.64 8.36
CA LYS A 105 -6.58 13.90 9.08
C LYS A 105 -5.41 13.24 8.37
N PRO A 106 -4.21 13.86 8.34
CA PRO A 106 -3.04 13.30 7.67
C PRO A 106 -2.37 12.21 8.52
N GLU A 107 -3.05 11.09 8.73
CA GLU A 107 -2.56 9.99 9.56
C GLU A 107 -2.08 8.78 8.72
N LEU A 108 -1.08 8.09 9.26
CA LEU A 108 -0.47 6.87 8.74
C LEU A 108 -0.45 5.81 9.85
N TYR A 109 -0.89 4.60 9.54
CA TYR A 109 -0.90 3.48 10.47
C TYR A 109 -0.08 2.31 9.93
N GLY A 110 0.63 1.64 10.82
CA GLY A 110 1.46 0.48 10.51
C GLY A 110 2.44 0.22 11.64
N HIS A 111 3.36 -0.72 11.42
CA HIS A 111 4.42 -1.00 12.39
C HIS A 111 5.55 0.02 12.26
N ALA A 112 5.64 0.95 13.22
CA ALA A 112 6.68 1.96 13.24
C ALA A 112 7.95 1.38 13.87
N LEU A 113 9.03 1.33 13.09
CA LEU A 113 10.36 0.96 13.55
C LEU A 113 11.06 2.23 14.00
N HIS A 114 11.25 2.34 15.30
CA HIS A 114 11.98 3.44 15.91
C HIS A 114 13.41 2.98 16.14
N TYR A 115 14.33 3.62 15.42
CA TYR A 115 15.73 3.47 15.70
C TYR A 115 16.10 4.71 16.50
N GLY A 116 16.50 4.52 17.76
CA GLY A 116 17.02 5.63 18.58
C GLY A 116 18.10 6.40 17.84
N PHE A 117 18.45 7.61 18.29
CA PHE A 117 19.40 8.46 17.57
C PHE A 117 20.70 7.71 17.26
N GLN A 118 20.94 7.43 15.97
CA GLN A 118 22.22 6.92 15.49
C GLN A 118 22.89 8.00 14.66
N LYS A 119 24.11 8.40 15.04
CA LYS A 119 24.86 9.51 14.45
C LYS A 119 24.98 9.43 12.92
N TRP A 120 25.02 8.22 12.36
CA TRP A 120 25.13 7.98 10.91
C TRP A 120 23.79 8.13 10.15
N MET A 121 22.66 8.17 10.84
CA MET A 121 21.33 8.34 10.25
C MET A 121 20.83 9.80 10.28
N GLY A 122 21.61 10.74 10.85
CA GLY A 122 21.23 12.15 10.95
C GLY A 122 19.94 12.35 11.73
N ASN A 123 19.00 13.13 11.17
CA ASN A 123 17.68 13.42 11.77
C ASN A 123 16.64 12.30 11.53
N PHE A 124 17.04 11.17 10.95
CA PHE A 124 16.13 10.05 10.73
C PHE A 124 15.90 9.28 12.04
N SER A 125 14.70 9.40 12.58
CA SER A 125 14.30 8.76 13.85
C SER A 125 13.52 7.45 13.68
N GLY A 126 13.21 7.06 12.43
CA GLY A 126 12.51 5.82 12.15
C GLY A 126 11.71 5.84 10.85
N PHE A 127 11.09 4.70 10.55
CA PHE A 127 10.18 4.52 9.43
C PHE A 127 9.11 3.49 9.74
N TYR A 128 8.04 3.48 8.97
CA TYR A 128 7.06 2.40 9.02
C TYR A 128 7.53 1.24 8.16
N SER A 129 7.55 0.04 8.74
CA SER A 129 7.85 -1.18 7.99
C SER A 129 6.81 -1.39 6.90
N ALA A 130 7.23 -1.15 5.65
CA ALA A 130 6.33 -1.22 4.51
C ALA A 130 5.93 -2.66 4.14
N GLY A 131 6.68 -3.67 4.60
CA GLY A 131 6.48 -5.07 4.22
C GLY A 131 5.29 -5.75 4.92
N GLN A 132 4.93 -5.33 6.14
CA GLN A 132 3.83 -5.95 6.88
C GLN A 132 2.47 -5.38 6.48
N SER A 133 2.40 -4.05 6.32
CA SER A 133 1.37 -3.24 5.65
C SER A 133 1.44 -1.82 6.18
N VAL A 134 1.10 -0.83 5.35
CA VAL A 134 0.94 0.56 5.76
C VAL A 134 -0.40 1.08 5.24
N VAL A 135 -1.15 1.72 6.12
CA VAL A 135 -2.45 2.34 5.82
C VAL A 135 -2.33 3.85 5.89
N LEU A 136 -2.73 4.53 4.82
CA LEU A 136 -2.83 5.97 4.74
C LEU A 136 -4.28 6.41 4.79
N THR A 137 -4.54 7.48 5.52
CA THR A 137 -5.74 8.30 5.30
C THR A 137 -5.69 8.97 3.93
N ARG A 138 -6.86 9.39 3.41
CA ARG A 138 -6.93 10.13 2.15
C ARG A 138 -6.07 11.38 2.15
N VAL A 139 -6.07 12.16 3.22
CA VAL A 139 -5.26 13.38 3.28
C VAL A 139 -3.76 13.06 3.41
N ALA A 140 -3.37 12.00 4.12
CA ALA A 140 -1.97 11.55 4.13
C ALA A 140 -1.49 11.14 2.73
N LEU A 141 -2.31 10.41 1.96
CA LEU A 141 -2.00 10.08 0.56
C LEU A 141 -1.78 11.34 -0.28
N VAL A 142 -2.66 12.33 -0.16
CA VAL A 142 -2.54 13.60 -0.90
C VAL A 142 -1.23 14.29 -0.55
N LYS A 143 -0.91 14.45 0.74
CA LYS A 143 0.34 15.09 1.17
C LYS A 143 1.58 14.33 0.69
N MET A 144 1.60 13.02 0.87
CA MET A 144 2.73 12.16 0.47
C MET A 144 3.06 12.27 -1.03
N VAL A 145 2.05 12.44 -1.89
CA VAL A 145 2.25 12.54 -3.35
C VAL A 145 2.50 13.99 -3.79
N SER A 146 1.90 14.98 -3.14
CA SER A 146 1.93 16.37 -3.60
C SER A 146 3.16 17.16 -3.16
N GLY A 147 3.90 16.68 -2.14
CA GLY A 147 5.03 17.41 -1.53
C GLY A 147 4.57 18.34 -0.43
#